data_AF-A0A2V8S209-F1
#
_entry.id   AF-A0A2V8S209-F1
#
_cell.length_a   1.000
_cell.length_b   1.000
_cell.length_c   1.000
_cell.angle_alpha   90.00
_cell.angle_beta   90.00
_cell.angle_gamma   90.00
#
_symmetry.space_group_name_H-M   'P 1'
#
loop_
_entity.id
_entity.type
_entity.pdbx_description
1 polymer ?
#
loop_
_entity_poly.entity_id
_entity_poly.type
_entity_poly.pdbx_seq_one_letter_code
_entity_poly.pdbx_strand_id
1 'polypeptide(L)'
;MKGRRAIVVAAACGGLLLAGAPLAAATEGAASPAPPAPRARNVVLVTVDGFRIQELFAGMDDRIARKEKQSGIYDPVRARRLYWRDTPDERRLALMPFFWGTLAPKGVVLGDKEKGSSVTVTNGLFFSAPGYAEILTGQLQDDVTTNDVKRYPHTTVLEYAQRRLGLSRMQVATIGSWEGFGTLASREPDVFFTNTGYEPVPREVATPRMAHLSDLQTQIMP
;
A
#
# COMPACT_ATOMS: atom_id res chain seq x y z
N MET A 1 22.61 -18.31 -18.01
CA MET A 1 21.94 -17.01 -17.78
C MET A 1 20.83 -17.18 -16.74
N LYS A 2 21.11 -16.86 -15.46
CA LYS A 2 20.13 -16.96 -14.37
C LYS A 2 19.29 -15.68 -14.34
N GLY A 3 18.07 -15.74 -14.86
CA GLY A 3 17.12 -14.62 -14.90
C GLY A 3 16.82 -14.10 -13.50
N ARG A 4 17.16 -12.84 -13.25
CA ARG A 4 16.82 -12.12 -12.02
C ARG A 4 15.32 -11.82 -12.04
N ARG A 5 14.54 -12.54 -11.23
CA ARG A 5 13.14 -12.21 -10.93
C ARG A 5 13.16 -11.23 -9.75
N ALA A 6 12.94 -9.95 -10.03
CA ALA A 6 12.61 -8.93 -9.04
C ALA A 6 11.16 -8.50 -9.29
N ILE A 7 10.33 -8.55 -8.25
CA ILE A 7 8.97 -7.99 -8.21
C ILE A 7 9.08 -6.76 -7.31
N VAL A 8 9.04 -5.55 -7.85
CA VAL A 8 9.17 -4.33 -7.04
C VAL A 8 7.83 -3.65 -6.89
N VAL A 9 7.44 -3.39 -5.64
CA VAL A 9 6.36 -2.49 -5.27
C VAL A 9 6.85 -1.63 -4.09
N ALA A 10 7.12 -0.35 -4.33
CA ALA A 10 8.12 0.46 -3.63
C ALA A 10 7.85 0.88 -2.16
N ALA A 11 8.94 1.12 -1.42
CA ALA A 11 9.00 2.03 -0.27
C ALA A 11 10.34 2.78 -0.31
N ALA A 12 10.30 4.12 -0.24
CA ALA A 12 11.48 4.99 -0.19
C ALA A 12 11.62 5.56 1.23
N CYS A 13 12.77 5.36 1.87
CA CYS A 13 13.16 6.07 3.09
C CYS A 13 14.19 7.15 2.71
N GLY A 14 13.78 8.42 2.70
CA GLY A 14 14.67 9.57 2.58
C GLY A 14 14.78 10.25 3.95
N GLY A 15 15.91 10.04 4.64
CA GLY A 15 16.24 10.78 5.86
C GLY A 15 16.87 12.12 5.50
N LEU A 16 16.26 13.22 5.92
CA LEU A 16 16.79 14.58 5.81
C LEU A 16 17.69 14.87 7.04
N LEU A 17 18.99 15.02 6.83
CA LEU A 17 19.92 15.52 7.85
C LEU A 17 20.26 16.98 7.51
N LEU A 18 19.80 17.90 8.34
CA LEU A 18 20.23 19.29 8.38
C LEU A 18 21.56 19.35 9.16
N ALA A 19 22.64 19.77 8.50
CA ALA A 19 23.89 20.12 9.18
C ALA A 19 24.40 21.45 8.64
N GLY A 20 24.52 22.44 9.53
CA GLY A 20 25.19 23.71 9.27
C GLY A 20 26.68 23.50 9.04
N ALA A 21 27.23 24.23 8.08
CA ALA A 21 28.64 24.16 7.72
C ALA A 21 29.51 25.05 8.64
N PRO A 22 30.74 24.60 8.92
CA PRO A 22 31.88 25.47 8.75
C PRO A 22 32.84 24.93 7.68
N LEU A 23 33.50 25.87 7.03
CA LEU A 23 34.44 25.72 5.94
C LEU A 23 35.76 25.10 6.44
N ALA A 24 36.13 23.89 6.00
CA ALA A 24 37.50 23.40 6.10
C ALA A 24 37.82 22.23 5.14
N ALA A 25 38.89 22.43 4.37
CA ALA A 25 39.83 21.49 3.76
C ALA A 25 39.28 20.31 2.92
N ALA A 26 39.58 20.35 1.62
CA ALA A 26 39.45 19.24 0.69
C ALA A 26 40.33 18.06 1.13
N THR A 27 39.72 17.04 1.72
CA THR A 27 40.31 15.71 1.89
C THR A 27 39.96 14.85 0.69
N GLU A 28 40.97 14.20 0.12
CA GLU A 28 40.87 13.26 -0.99
C GLU A 28 39.71 12.27 -0.81
N GLY A 29 38.96 12.07 -1.91
CA GLY A 29 37.72 11.32 -1.94
C GLY A 29 37.91 9.87 -1.52
N ALA A 30 37.58 9.58 -0.27
CA ALA A 30 37.21 8.24 0.15
C ALA A 30 35.95 7.84 -0.62
N ALA A 31 36.09 6.93 -1.58
CA ALA A 31 34.95 6.32 -2.26
C ALA A 31 34.02 5.72 -1.18
N SER A 32 32.82 6.28 -1.04
CA SER A 32 31.81 5.74 -0.15
C SER A 32 31.62 4.25 -0.46
N PRO A 33 31.68 3.37 0.55
CA PRO A 33 31.49 1.94 0.32
C PRO A 33 30.15 1.74 -0.37
N ALA A 34 30.16 0.93 -1.44
CA ALA A 34 28.96 0.58 -2.16
C ALA A 34 27.91 0.04 -1.17
N PRO A 35 26.64 0.49 -1.25
CA PRO A 35 25.62 0.04 -0.31
C PRO A 35 25.52 -1.49 -0.35
N PRO A 36 25.33 -2.15 0.81
CA PRO A 36 25.22 -3.59 0.88
C PRO A 36 24.13 -4.08 -0.07
N ALA A 37 24.35 -5.25 -0.67
CA ALA A 37 23.38 -5.85 -1.58
C ALA A 37 22.00 -5.91 -0.91
N PRO A 38 20.92 -5.49 -1.60
CA PRO A 38 19.60 -5.42 -1.02
C PRO A 38 19.17 -6.80 -0.50
N ARG A 39 18.79 -6.84 0.79
CA ARG A 39 18.32 -8.07 1.45
C ARG A 39 17.01 -8.58 0.85
N ALA A 40 16.19 -7.69 0.31
CA ALA A 40 14.91 -8.00 -0.31
C ALA A 40 15.05 -8.11 -1.84
N ARG A 41 14.54 -9.21 -2.40
CA ARG A 41 14.46 -9.41 -3.86
C ARG A 41 13.15 -8.90 -4.45
N ASN A 42 12.13 -8.77 -3.61
CA ASN A 42 10.82 -8.29 -3.97
C ASN A 42 10.34 -7.26 -2.97
N VAL A 43 9.48 -6.35 -3.42
CA VAL A 43 8.81 -5.36 -2.59
C VAL A 43 7.31 -5.45 -2.94
N VAL A 44 6.42 -5.34 -1.94
CA VAL A 44 4.96 -5.45 -2.10
C VAL A 44 4.32 -4.29 -1.34
N LEU A 45 3.57 -3.42 -2.03
CA LEU A 45 2.73 -2.39 -1.44
C LEU A 45 1.31 -2.95 -1.40
N VAL A 46 0.76 -2.98 -0.20
CA VAL A 46 -0.62 -3.39 0.04
C VAL A 46 -1.36 -2.17 0.56
N THR A 47 -2.42 -1.77 -0.15
CA THR A 47 -3.32 -0.72 0.28
C THR A 47 -4.67 -1.33 0.61
N VAL A 48 -5.30 -0.85 1.68
CA VAL A 48 -6.63 -1.28 2.12
C VAL A 48 -7.51 -0.04 2.21
N ASP A 49 -8.62 -0.02 1.48
CA ASP A 49 -9.57 1.07 1.49
C ASP A 49 -10.55 0.96 2.67
N GLY A 50 -11.09 2.09 3.12
CA GLY A 50 -12.08 2.16 4.20
C GLY A 50 -11.58 1.71 5.58
N PHE A 51 -10.27 1.50 5.73
CA PHE A 51 -9.68 1.01 6.97
C PHE A 51 -9.26 2.16 7.88
N ARG A 52 -9.86 2.18 9.07
CA ARG A 52 -9.60 3.22 10.06
C ARG A 52 -8.35 2.94 10.89
N ILE A 53 -7.53 3.97 11.07
CA ILE A 53 -6.28 3.87 11.85
C ILE A 53 -6.53 3.67 13.35
N GLN A 54 -7.69 4.09 13.86
CA GLN A 54 -8.04 3.91 15.28
C GLN A 54 -8.14 2.42 15.61
N GLU A 55 -8.78 1.65 14.73
CA GLU A 55 -8.89 0.20 14.86
C GLU A 55 -7.53 -0.48 14.68
N LEU A 56 -6.67 0.05 13.80
CA LEU A 56 -5.27 -0.40 13.69
C LEU A 56 -4.57 -0.34 15.04
N PHE A 57 -4.57 0.83 15.69
CA PHE A 57 -3.75 1.08 16.88
C PHE A 57 -4.41 0.70 18.21
N ALA A 58 -5.73 0.70 18.30
CA ALA A 58 -6.45 0.49 19.56
C ALA A 58 -7.44 -0.69 19.54
N GLY A 59 -7.59 -1.36 18.40
CA GLY A 59 -8.54 -2.45 18.20
C GLY A 59 -9.99 -1.99 18.18
N MET A 60 -10.91 -2.86 18.59
CA MET A 60 -12.35 -2.58 18.54
C MET A 60 -12.72 -1.28 19.30
N ASP A 61 -13.31 -0.31 18.60
CA ASP A 61 -13.80 0.95 19.18
C ASP A 61 -15.21 0.77 19.74
N ASP A 62 -15.33 0.83 21.07
CA ASP A 62 -16.59 0.67 21.80
C ASP A 62 -17.66 1.69 21.36
N ARG A 63 -17.24 2.90 20.99
CA ARG A 63 -18.15 3.99 20.61
C ARG A 63 -18.83 3.72 19.26
N ILE A 64 -18.20 2.94 18.39
CA ILE A 64 -18.81 2.46 17.14
C ILE A 64 -19.61 1.20 17.42
N ALA A 65 -19.01 0.25 18.13
CA ALA A 65 -19.60 -1.06 18.32
C ALA A 65 -20.96 -1.02 19.03
N ARG A 66 -21.17 -0.05 19.93
CA ARG A 66 -22.47 0.16 20.59
C ARG A 66 -23.54 0.78 19.71
N LYS A 67 -23.17 1.38 18.57
CA LYS A 67 -24.12 1.99 17.63
C LYS A 67 -24.62 0.94 16.66
N GLU A 68 -25.40 -0.03 17.12
CA GLU A 68 -25.79 -1.22 16.34
C GLU A 68 -26.19 -0.89 14.89
N LYS A 69 -27.09 0.08 14.69
CA LYS A 69 -27.59 0.48 13.36
C LYS A 69 -26.55 1.13 12.44
N GLN A 70 -25.44 1.65 12.98
CA GLN A 70 -24.42 2.40 12.24
C GLN A 70 -23.05 1.71 12.25
N SER A 71 -22.88 0.68 13.08
CA SER A 71 -21.60 0.01 13.30
C SER A 71 -21.17 -0.89 12.14
N GLY A 72 -22.13 -1.34 11.31
CA GLY A 72 -21.90 -2.38 10.31
C GLY A 72 -21.66 -3.78 10.90
N ILE A 73 -21.75 -3.94 12.22
CA ILE A 73 -21.55 -5.21 12.91
C ILE A 73 -22.85 -6.01 12.87
N TYR A 74 -22.85 -7.12 12.14
CA TYR A 74 -24.02 -8.01 12.03
C TYR A 74 -24.37 -8.73 13.33
N ASP A 75 -23.36 -9.14 14.11
CA ASP A 75 -23.52 -9.83 15.40
C ASP A 75 -22.68 -9.13 16.48
N PRO A 76 -23.22 -8.11 17.16
CA PRO A 76 -22.51 -7.33 18.16
C PRO A 76 -22.03 -8.15 19.36
N VAL A 77 -22.82 -9.14 19.78
CA VAL A 77 -22.51 -10.01 20.93
C VAL A 77 -21.29 -10.87 20.61
N ARG A 78 -21.28 -11.52 19.44
CA ARG A 78 -20.14 -12.31 18.99
C ARG A 78 -18.92 -11.43 18.73
N ALA A 79 -19.07 -10.31 18.06
CA ALA A 79 -17.96 -9.40 17.77
C ALA A 79 -17.29 -8.94 19.07
N ARG A 80 -18.07 -8.52 20.07
CA ARG A 80 -17.53 -8.12 21.37
C ARG A 80 -16.80 -9.27 22.05
N ARG A 81 -17.37 -10.48 22.08
CA ARG A 81 -16.73 -11.67 22.66
C ARG A 81 -15.37 -11.95 22.01
N LEU A 82 -15.28 -11.82 20.68
CA LEU A 82 -14.05 -12.09 19.93
C LEU A 82 -12.99 -10.99 20.13
N TYR A 83 -13.39 -9.72 20.03
CA TYR A 83 -12.45 -8.62 19.77
C TYR A 83 -12.32 -7.61 20.92
N TRP A 84 -13.19 -7.65 21.94
CA TRP A 84 -13.11 -6.72 23.07
C TRP A 84 -12.13 -7.20 24.14
N ARG A 85 -11.25 -6.31 24.58
CA ARG A 85 -10.33 -6.44 25.72
C ARG A 85 -10.24 -5.08 26.41
N ASP A 86 -9.77 -5.05 27.64
CA ASP A 86 -9.78 -3.81 28.43
C ASP A 86 -8.68 -2.85 27.97
N THR A 87 -7.52 -3.38 27.57
CA THR A 87 -6.40 -2.58 27.09
C THR A 87 -6.39 -2.45 25.55
N PRO A 88 -5.94 -1.30 25.00
CA PRO A 88 -5.78 -1.13 23.54
C PRO A 88 -4.84 -2.17 22.90
N ASP A 89 -3.77 -2.54 23.60
CA ASP A 89 -2.77 -3.51 23.10
C ASP A 89 -3.36 -4.92 22.96
N GLU A 90 -4.15 -5.38 23.93
CA GLU A 90 -4.83 -6.67 23.84
C GLU A 90 -5.96 -6.62 22.80
N ARG A 91 -6.67 -5.49 22.68
CA ARG A 91 -7.75 -5.31 21.69
C ARG A 91 -7.25 -5.38 20.27
N ARG A 92 -6.18 -4.64 19.94
CA ARG A 92 -5.63 -4.61 18.58
C ARG A 92 -5.04 -5.96 18.20
N LEU A 93 -4.45 -6.69 19.16
CA LEU A 93 -3.98 -8.05 18.96
C LEU A 93 -5.15 -9.02 18.73
N ALA A 94 -6.25 -8.88 19.46
CA ALA A 94 -7.45 -9.69 19.24
C ALA A 94 -8.12 -9.41 17.88
N LEU A 95 -8.16 -8.14 17.46
CA LEU A 95 -8.78 -7.72 16.20
C LEU A 95 -7.93 -8.09 14.97
N MET A 96 -6.61 -7.90 15.04
CA MET A 96 -5.67 -8.15 13.94
C MET A 96 -4.45 -8.95 14.41
N PRO A 97 -4.65 -10.24 14.76
CA PRO A 97 -3.60 -11.07 15.33
C PRO A 97 -2.42 -11.27 14.37
N PHE A 98 -2.66 -11.34 13.07
CA PHE A 98 -1.58 -11.47 12.09
C PHE A 98 -0.75 -10.18 11.99
N PHE A 99 -1.39 -9.00 11.93
CA PHE A 99 -0.65 -7.74 11.82
C PHE A 99 0.21 -7.50 13.07
N TRP A 100 -0.39 -7.52 14.26
CA TRP A 100 0.31 -7.21 15.51
C TRP A 100 1.19 -8.34 16.03
N GLY A 101 0.83 -9.60 15.77
CA GLY A 101 1.61 -10.76 16.19
C GLY A 101 2.69 -11.20 15.20
N THR A 102 2.54 -10.93 13.91
CA THR A 102 3.47 -11.41 12.87
C THR A 102 4.22 -10.29 12.15
N LEU A 103 3.51 -9.25 11.69
CA LEU A 103 4.10 -8.20 10.84
C LEU A 103 4.82 -7.13 11.66
N ALA A 104 4.13 -6.52 12.62
CA ALA A 104 4.66 -5.41 13.41
C ALA A 104 6.00 -5.73 14.11
N PRO A 105 6.22 -6.92 14.70
CA PRO A 105 7.51 -7.26 15.31
C PRO A 105 8.68 -7.40 14.31
N LYS A 106 8.39 -7.51 13.01
CA LYS A 106 9.38 -7.72 11.94
C LYS A 106 9.58 -6.47 11.08
N GLY A 107 9.00 -5.33 11.48
CA GLY A 107 9.01 -4.12 10.68
C GLY A 107 8.87 -2.86 11.52
N VAL A 108 8.48 -1.78 10.85
CA VAL A 108 8.24 -0.48 11.46
C VAL A 108 6.78 -0.13 11.24
N VAL A 109 6.12 0.33 12.31
CA VAL A 109 4.73 0.81 12.26
C VAL A 109 4.75 2.31 12.49
N LEU A 110 4.14 3.07 11.59
CA LEU A 110 4.06 4.53 11.62
C LEU A 110 2.60 4.97 11.67
N GLY A 111 2.33 6.13 12.28
CA GLY A 111 1.00 6.74 12.32
C GLY A 111 0.26 6.60 13.67
N ASP A 112 0.91 6.06 14.70
CA ASP A 112 0.39 6.02 16.07
C ASP A 112 0.49 7.41 16.73
N LYS A 113 -0.58 8.21 16.61
CA LYS A 113 -0.62 9.58 17.15
C LYS A 113 -0.47 9.62 18.67
N GLU A 114 -0.97 8.61 19.38
CA GLU A 114 -0.84 8.51 20.85
C GLU A 114 0.62 8.32 21.27
N LYS A 115 1.47 7.81 20.36
CA LYS A 115 2.92 7.68 20.54
C LYS A 115 3.73 8.77 19.84
N GLY A 116 3.09 9.86 19.40
CA GLY A 116 3.75 10.96 18.69
C GLY A 116 4.19 10.65 17.26
N SER A 117 3.74 9.54 16.66
CA SER A 117 4.00 9.19 15.26
C SER A 117 2.82 9.65 14.39
N SER A 118 3.03 10.66 13.54
CA SER A 118 2.00 11.16 12.63
C SER A 118 2.32 10.80 11.19
N VAL A 119 1.33 10.28 10.48
CA VAL A 119 1.34 10.09 9.02
C VAL A 119 0.07 10.74 8.49
N THR A 120 0.22 11.71 7.59
CA THR A 120 -0.88 12.51 7.07
C THR A 120 -0.76 12.64 5.56
N VAL A 121 -1.88 12.51 4.87
CA VAL A 121 -1.98 12.85 3.45
C VAL A 121 -1.99 14.37 3.27
N THR A 122 -1.46 14.83 2.16
CA THR A 122 -1.31 16.25 1.83
C THR A 122 -2.38 16.74 0.86
N ASN A 123 -3.09 15.83 0.17
CA ASN A 123 -4.12 16.20 -0.80
C ASN A 123 -5.36 16.91 -0.23
N GLY A 124 -5.64 16.77 1.07
CA GLY A 124 -6.77 17.45 1.72
C GLY A 124 -8.17 17.00 1.28
N LEU A 125 -8.29 16.03 0.37
CA LEU A 125 -9.56 15.54 -0.17
C LEU A 125 -10.08 14.29 0.57
N PHE A 126 -9.18 13.46 1.10
CA PHE A 126 -9.51 12.31 1.97
C PHE A 126 -10.45 11.25 1.35
N PHE A 127 -10.37 11.03 0.03
CA PHE A 127 -11.03 9.91 -0.66
C PHE A 127 -10.09 9.20 -1.64
N SER A 128 -10.60 8.13 -2.27
CA SER A 128 -9.83 7.12 -3.02
C SER A 128 -8.81 7.68 -4.02
N ALA A 129 -9.21 8.21 -5.18
CA ALA A 129 -8.26 8.54 -6.26
C ALA A 129 -7.15 9.51 -5.84
N PRO A 130 -7.42 10.65 -5.16
CA PRO A 130 -6.38 11.55 -4.69
C PRO A 130 -5.41 10.88 -3.71
N GLY A 131 -5.93 10.05 -2.80
CA GLY A 131 -5.11 9.31 -1.85
C GLY A 131 -4.18 8.30 -2.52
N TYR A 132 -4.69 7.53 -3.49
CA TYR A 132 -3.87 6.58 -4.25
C TYR A 132 -2.86 7.28 -5.15
N ALA A 133 -3.23 8.38 -5.80
CA ALA A 133 -2.31 9.17 -6.61
C ALA A 133 -1.14 9.71 -5.77
N GLU A 134 -1.41 10.22 -4.56
CA GLU A 134 -0.38 10.70 -3.65
C GLU A 134 0.56 9.57 -3.21
N ILE A 135 0.03 8.39 -2.87
CA ILE A 135 0.84 7.19 -2.56
C ILE A 135 1.71 6.79 -3.75
N LEU A 136 1.14 6.75 -4.96
CA LEU A 136 1.81 6.23 -6.15
C LEU A 136 2.81 7.21 -6.74
N THR A 137 2.62 8.52 -6.59
CA THR A 137 3.53 9.54 -7.11
C THR A 137 4.50 10.07 -6.05
N GLY A 138 4.21 9.82 -4.77
CA GLY A 138 4.99 10.31 -3.63
C GLY A 138 4.75 11.79 -3.30
N GLN A 139 3.77 12.43 -3.94
CA GLN A 139 3.44 13.85 -3.75
C GLN A 139 1.99 14.13 -4.15
N LEU A 140 1.44 15.25 -3.66
CA LEU A 140 0.13 15.75 -4.05
C LEU A 140 0.01 15.90 -5.58
N GLN A 141 -1.14 15.50 -6.12
CA GLN A 141 -1.53 15.74 -7.51
C GLN A 141 -2.81 16.61 -7.53
N ASP A 142 -2.66 17.91 -7.77
CA ASP A 142 -3.75 18.90 -7.68
C ASP A 142 -4.87 18.69 -8.71
N ASP A 143 -4.60 17.99 -9.81
CA ASP A 143 -5.55 17.69 -10.87
C ASP A 143 -6.38 16.41 -10.62
N VAL A 144 -5.99 15.62 -9.61
CA VAL A 144 -6.71 14.40 -9.20
C VAL A 144 -7.75 14.77 -8.15
N THR A 145 -8.91 15.23 -8.61
CA THR A 145 -9.96 15.78 -7.73
C THR A 145 -11.28 15.00 -7.75
N THR A 146 -11.34 13.87 -8.46
CA THR A 146 -12.54 13.01 -8.58
C THR A 146 -12.14 11.54 -8.59
N ASN A 147 -13.11 10.65 -8.35
CA ASN A 147 -12.95 9.20 -8.54
C ASN A 147 -13.25 8.74 -9.97
N ASP A 148 -13.33 9.67 -10.93
CA ASP A 148 -13.53 9.30 -12.33
C ASP A 148 -12.38 8.43 -12.81
N VAL A 149 -12.71 7.38 -13.55
CA VAL A 149 -11.73 6.46 -14.13
C VAL A 149 -11.07 7.16 -15.32
N LYS A 150 -10.03 7.94 -15.03
CA LYS A 150 -9.25 8.69 -16.02
C LYS A 150 -7.76 8.54 -15.75
N ARG A 151 -7.00 8.49 -16.84
CA ARG A 151 -5.54 8.38 -16.79
C ARG A 151 -4.92 9.76 -16.67
N TYR A 152 -3.93 9.90 -15.80
CA TYR A 152 -3.20 11.14 -15.59
C TYR A 152 -1.76 10.99 -16.06
N PRO A 153 -1.13 12.04 -16.60
CA PRO A 153 0.22 11.98 -17.13
C PRO A 153 1.33 11.93 -16.06
N HIS A 154 1.01 11.46 -14.84
CA HIS A 154 1.92 11.46 -13.69
C HIS A 154 2.75 10.19 -13.63
N THR A 155 4.07 10.35 -13.59
CA THR A 155 4.95 9.20 -13.36
C THR A 155 4.76 8.65 -11.96
N THR A 156 4.44 7.37 -11.86
CA THR A 156 4.35 6.68 -10.56
C THR A 156 5.68 6.08 -10.15
N VAL A 157 5.79 5.73 -8.86
CA VAL A 157 6.92 5.02 -8.27
C VAL A 157 7.10 3.64 -8.92
N LEU A 158 6.03 3.04 -9.44
CA LEU A 158 6.09 1.77 -10.16
C LEU A 158 6.79 1.94 -11.50
N GLU A 159 6.42 2.96 -12.28
CA GLU A 159 7.10 3.29 -13.53
C GLU A 159 8.55 3.73 -13.30
N TYR A 160 8.79 4.53 -12.26
CA TYR A 160 10.14 4.94 -11.87
C TYR A 160 11.00 3.72 -11.55
N ALA A 161 10.52 2.80 -10.71
CA ALA A 161 11.24 1.58 -10.35
C ALA A 161 11.48 0.69 -11.57
N GLN A 162 10.47 0.52 -12.43
CA GLN A 162 10.57 -0.26 -13.66
C GLN A 162 11.72 0.26 -14.54
N ARG A 163 11.75 1.57 -14.83
CA ARG A 163 12.80 2.17 -15.66
C ARG A 163 14.15 2.12 -14.98
N ARG A 164 14.23 2.51 -13.70
CA ARG A 164 15.49 2.63 -12.97
C ARG A 164 16.22 1.29 -12.81
N LEU A 165 15.46 0.21 -12.70
CA LEU A 165 15.96 -1.15 -12.48
C LEU A 165 15.94 -2.01 -13.76
N GLY A 166 15.45 -1.49 -14.89
CA GLY A 166 15.34 -2.22 -16.15
C GLY A 166 14.42 -3.44 -16.05
N LEU A 167 13.31 -3.32 -15.32
CA LEU A 167 12.35 -4.41 -15.13
C LEU A 167 11.46 -4.57 -16.36
N SER A 168 11.19 -5.81 -16.73
CA SER A 168 10.25 -6.12 -17.80
C SER A 168 8.80 -5.80 -17.40
N ARG A 169 7.91 -5.75 -18.38
CA ARG A 169 6.47 -5.55 -18.19
C ARG A 169 5.85 -6.52 -17.17
N MET A 170 6.35 -7.75 -17.10
CA MET A 170 5.84 -8.80 -16.19
C MET A 170 6.52 -8.83 -14.82
N GLN A 171 7.48 -7.93 -14.58
CA GLN A 171 8.19 -7.80 -13.29
C GLN A 171 7.62 -6.69 -12.41
N VAL A 172 6.69 -5.90 -12.94
CA VAL A 172 5.90 -4.92 -12.21
C VAL A 172 4.44 -5.26 -12.43
N ALA A 173 3.63 -5.16 -11.38
CA ALA A 173 2.23 -5.53 -11.44
C ALA A 173 1.38 -4.61 -10.55
N THR A 174 0.21 -4.22 -11.05
CA THR A 174 -0.87 -3.65 -10.24
C THR A 174 -2.07 -4.58 -10.27
N ILE A 175 -2.53 -4.99 -9.09
CA ILE A 175 -3.70 -5.84 -8.93
C ILE A 175 -4.59 -5.17 -7.89
N GLY A 176 -5.86 -4.94 -8.21
CA GLY A 176 -6.74 -4.15 -7.34
C GLY A 176 -8.21 -4.38 -7.62
N SER A 177 -9.05 -4.16 -6.61
CA SER A 177 -10.50 -4.39 -6.68
C SER A 177 -11.28 -3.31 -7.43
N TRP A 178 -10.64 -2.19 -7.79
CA TRP A 178 -11.28 -1.04 -8.44
C TRP A 178 -10.61 -0.77 -9.79
N GLU A 179 -11.39 -0.59 -10.87
CA GLU A 179 -10.85 -0.32 -12.21
C GLU A 179 -9.99 0.96 -12.28
N GLY A 180 -10.22 1.92 -11.37
CA GLY A 180 -9.44 3.15 -11.31
C GLY A 180 -7.93 2.90 -11.14
N PHE A 181 -7.53 1.81 -10.48
CA PHE A 181 -6.11 1.45 -10.37
C PHE A 181 -5.46 1.22 -11.74
N GLY A 182 -6.19 0.72 -12.73
CA GLY A 182 -5.64 0.52 -14.07
C GLY A 182 -5.32 1.83 -14.80
N THR A 183 -5.92 2.93 -14.38
CA THR A 183 -5.65 4.28 -14.92
C THR A 183 -4.74 5.13 -14.04
N LEU A 184 -4.74 4.93 -12.72
CA LEU A 184 -3.91 5.66 -11.75
C LEU A 184 -2.49 5.10 -11.59
N ALA A 185 -2.28 3.80 -11.82
CA ALA A 185 -1.00 3.16 -11.56
C ALA A 185 0.12 3.55 -12.53
N SER A 186 -0.22 4.05 -13.71
CA SER A 186 0.75 4.44 -14.74
C SER A 186 0.23 5.56 -15.63
N ARG A 187 1.15 6.40 -16.12
CA ARG A 187 0.82 7.51 -17.02
C ARG A 187 0.40 7.09 -18.43
N GLU A 188 0.85 5.93 -18.87
CA GLU A 188 0.48 5.31 -20.16
C GLU A 188 -0.22 3.96 -19.92
N PRO A 189 -1.07 3.50 -20.86
CA PRO A 189 -1.54 2.12 -20.83
C PRO A 189 -0.37 1.15 -21.03
N ASP A 190 -0.57 -0.11 -20.64
CA ASP A 190 0.29 -1.22 -21.08
C ASP A 190 1.78 -1.17 -20.64
N VAL A 191 2.12 -0.29 -19.69
CA VAL A 191 3.48 -0.12 -19.16
C VAL A 191 3.97 -1.34 -18.38
N PHE A 192 3.09 -1.94 -17.58
CA PHE A 192 3.32 -3.16 -16.81
C PHE A 192 2.01 -3.95 -16.64
N PHE A 193 2.11 -5.17 -16.10
CA PHE A 193 0.93 -6.02 -15.90
C PHE A 193 -0.08 -5.34 -14.97
N THR A 194 -1.34 -5.31 -15.40
CA THR A 194 -2.45 -4.75 -14.62
C THR A 194 -3.62 -5.72 -14.72
N ASN A 195 -4.27 -5.99 -13.59
CA ASN A 195 -5.54 -6.70 -13.53
C ASN A 195 -6.38 -6.07 -12.43
N THR A 196 -7.39 -5.30 -12.82
CA THR A 196 -8.12 -4.42 -11.89
C THR A 196 -9.64 -4.50 -12.06
N GLY A 197 -10.37 -4.21 -10.99
CA GLY A 197 -11.83 -4.33 -11.00
C GLY A 197 -12.26 -5.78 -11.24
N TYR A 198 -13.16 -5.97 -12.19
CA TYR A 198 -13.69 -7.29 -12.58
C TYR A 198 -13.09 -7.81 -13.89
N GLU A 199 -11.93 -7.31 -14.30
CA GLU A 199 -11.22 -7.80 -15.48
C GLU A 199 -10.88 -9.29 -15.32
N PRO A 200 -11.10 -10.12 -16.35
CA PRO A 200 -10.65 -11.49 -16.32
C PRO A 200 -9.11 -11.55 -16.29
N VAL A 201 -8.57 -12.50 -15.55
CA VAL A 201 -7.12 -12.76 -15.59
C VAL A 201 -6.76 -13.29 -16.99
N PRO A 202 -5.79 -12.70 -17.71
CA PRO A 202 -5.43 -13.14 -19.06
C PRO A 202 -4.98 -14.61 -19.06
N ARG A 203 -5.47 -15.40 -20.02
CA ARG A 203 -5.26 -16.87 -20.06
C ARG A 203 -3.78 -17.22 -20.22
N GLU A 204 -2.99 -16.33 -20.82
CA GLU A 204 -1.55 -16.47 -21.05
C GLU A 204 -0.73 -16.46 -19.75
N VAL A 205 -1.27 -15.84 -18.69
CA VAL A 205 -0.61 -15.73 -17.37
C VAL A 205 -1.35 -16.50 -16.28
N ALA A 206 -2.56 -16.98 -16.56
CA ALA A 206 -3.39 -17.67 -15.59
C ALA A 206 -2.93 -19.10 -15.34
N THR A 207 -2.78 -19.47 -14.07
CA THR A 207 -2.81 -20.88 -13.67
C THR A 207 -4.25 -21.42 -13.77
N PRO A 208 -4.48 -22.76 -13.82
CA PRO A 208 -5.82 -23.31 -13.79
C PRO A 208 -6.68 -22.82 -12.61
N ARG A 209 -6.04 -22.60 -11.44
CA ARG A 209 -6.72 -22.06 -10.26
C ARG A 209 -7.08 -20.58 -10.43
N MET A 210 -6.19 -19.76 -10.99
CA MET A 210 -6.47 -18.34 -11.24
C MET A 210 -7.60 -18.19 -12.26
N ALA A 211 -7.56 -18.97 -13.34
CA ALA A 211 -8.63 -19.07 -14.32
C ALA A 211 -9.97 -19.41 -13.65
N HIS A 212 -10.00 -20.47 -12.84
CA HIS A 212 -11.23 -20.87 -12.15
C HIS A 212 -11.77 -19.79 -11.20
N LEU A 213 -10.92 -19.14 -10.41
CA LEU A 213 -11.33 -18.05 -9.52
C LEU A 213 -11.82 -16.83 -10.30
N SER A 214 -11.17 -16.52 -11.42
CA SER A 214 -11.59 -15.45 -12.33
C SER A 214 -12.94 -15.75 -12.97
N ASP A 215 -13.21 -17.02 -13.33
CA ASP A 215 -14.50 -17.43 -13.89
C ASP A 215 -15.62 -17.40 -12.84
N LEU A 216 -15.31 -17.63 -11.55
CA LEU A 216 -16.29 -17.53 -10.45
C LEU A 216 -16.71 -16.09 -10.14
N GLN A 217 -15.85 -15.09 -10.38
CA GLN A 217 -16.15 -13.69 -10.03
C GLN A 217 -17.39 -13.17 -10.75
N THR A 218 -17.61 -13.60 -12.00
CA THR A 218 -18.74 -13.19 -12.84
C THR A 218 -20.00 -14.03 -12.62
N GLN A 219 -19.92 -15.11 -11.85
CA GLN A 219 -21.07 -15.97 -11.54
C GLN A 219 -21.77 -15.57 -10.23
N ILE A 220 -21.04 -14.96 -9.30
CA ILE A 220 -21.54 -14.61 -7.97
C ILE A 220 -22.07 -13.17 -7.93
N MET A 221 -21.58 -12.31 -8.83
CA MET A 221 -22.07 -10.94 -8.93
C MET A 221 -23.18 -10.80 -9.98
N PRO A 222 -24.30 -10.13 -9.64
CA PRO A 222 -25.37 -9.80 -10.57
C PRO A 222 -24.98 -8.73 -11.60
#